data_AF-A0AAU5Q2M7-F1
#
_entry.id   AF-A0AAU5Q2M7-F1
#
_cell.length_a   1.000
_cell.length_b   1.000
_cell.length_c   1.000
_cell.angle_alpha   90.00
_cell.angle_beta   90.00
_cell.angle_gamma   90.00
#
_symmetry.space_group_name_H-M   'P 1'
#
loop_
_entity.id
_entity.type
_entity.pdbx_description
1 polymer ?
#
loop_
_entity_poly.entity_id
_entity_poly.type
_entity_poly.pdbx_seq_one_letter_code
_entity_poly.pdbx_strand_id
1 'polypeptide(L)'
;MTEPTSADGRTFRRETGRIVNEIAQGFRTLDAGVSWFSGLVPTLQEMVLQEVAGHAMQAHITAADGHAGVARSGVKPTANPSVMICMDPPRYGFAGLPSDEHVKAFRVLVSVFAVTDTRRRETNCKGACRHAWHNLTAATEQP
;
A
#
# COMPACT_ATOMS: atom_id res chain seq x y z
N MET A 1 -20.18 -14.92 -12.86
CA MET A 1 -19.17 -14.47 -11.90
C MET A 1 -18.21 -15.62 -11.71
N THR A 2 -17.05 -15.55 -12.37
CA THR A 2 -16.02 -16.59 -12.26
C THR A 2 -15.13 -16.14 -11.10
N GLU A 3 -15.14 -16.89 -9.99
CA GLU A 3 -14.18 -16.63 -8.92
C GLU A 3 -12.76 -16.81 -9.47
N PRO A 4 -11.81 -15.92 -9.15
CA PRO A 4 -10.44 -16.05 -9.61
C PRO A 4 -9.87 -17.38 -9.08
N THR A 5 -9.26 -18.17 -9.96
CA THR A 5 -8.60 -19.41 -9.55
C THR A 5 -7.48 -19.10 -8.55
N SER A 6 -7.15 -20.05 -7.66
CA SER A 6 -6.07 -19.92 -6.66
C SER A 6 -4.72 -19.51 -7.25
N ALA A 7 -4.48 -19.76 -8.54
CA ALA A 7 -3.30 -19.27 -9.25
C ALA A 7 -3.38 -17.76 -9.55
N ASP A 8 -4.51 -17.28 -10.07
CA ASP A 8 -4.77 -15.86 -10.38
C ASP A 8 -4.70 -15.00 -9.11
N GLY A 9 -5.25 -15.50 -8.00
CA GLY A 9 -5.18 -14.82 -6.71
C GLY A 9 -3.76 -14.70 -6.13
N ARG A 10 -2.84 -15.60 -6.48
CA ARG A 10 -1.41 -15.48 -6.11
C ARG A 10 -0.67 -14.50 -7.01
N THR A 11 -0.93 -14.54 -8.31
CA THR A 11 -0.37 -13.60 -9.28
C THR A 11 -0.76 -12.17 -8.93
N PHE A 12 -2.04 -11.96 -8.63
CA PHE A 12 -2.57 -10.64 -8.27
C PHE A 12 -1.98 -10.07 -6.98
N ARG A 13 -1.79 -10.90 -5.94
CA ARG A 13 -1.09 -10.48 -4.71
C ARG A 13 0.36 -10.10 -4.96
N ARG A 14 1.07 -10.83 -5.82
CA ARG A 14 2.45 -10.48 -6.22
C ARG A 14 2.50 -9.15 -6.97
N GLU A 15 1.57 -8.92 -7.90
CA GLU A 15 1.46 -7.65 -8.61
C GLU A 15 1.18 -6.49 -7.67
N THR A 16 0.22 -6.66 -6.75
CA THR A 16 -0.09 -5.69 -5.69
C THR A 16 1.14 -5.36 -4.86
N GLY A 17 1.84 -6.39 -4.38
CA GLY A 17 3.08 -6.23 -3.63
C GLY A 17 4.14 -5.46 -4.43
N ARG A 18 4.33 -5.77 -5.71
CA ARG A 18 5.27 -5.06 -6.59
C ARG A 18 4.92 -3.57 -6.67
N ILE A 19 3.68 -3.25 -7.01
CA ILE A 19 3.23 -1.86 -7.19
C ILE A 19 3.37 -1.05 -5.90
N VAL A 20 2.98 -1.61 -4.76
CA VAL A 20 3.08 -0.92 -3.46
C VAL A 20 4.54 -0.67 -3.07
N ASN A 21 5.43 -1.64 -3.30
CA ASN A 21 6.86 -1.46 -3.01
C ASN A 21 7.54 -0.49 -3.99
N GLU A 22 7.15 -0.48 -5.27
CA GLU A 22 7.61 0.53 -6.23
C GLU A 22 7.24 1.94 -5.79
N ILE A 23 6.02 2.14 -5.27
CA ILE A 23 5.58 3.43 -4.74
C ILE A 23 6.35 3.79 -3.46
N ALA A 24 6.51 2.83 -2.54
CA ALA A 24 7.23 3.03 -1.28
C ALA A 24 8.72 3.37 -1.46
N GLN A 25 9.30 3.00 -2.61
CA GLN A 25 10.69 3.26 -2.98
C GLN A 25 10.85 4.37 -4.02
N GLY A 26 9.76 4.98 -4.49
CA GLY A 26 9.79 6.08 -5.44
C GLY A 26 10.03 5.67 -6.90
N PHE A 27 10.01 4.38 -7.23
CA PHE A 27 10.05 3.89 -8.62
C PHE A 27 8.74 4.11 -9.37
N ARG A 28 7.62 4.23 -8.63
CA ARG A 28 6.29 4.55 -9.17
C ARG A 28 5.69 5.71 -8.40
N THR A 29 5.07 6.66 -9.10
CA THR A 29 4.37 7.76 -8.43
C THR A 29 3.08 7.26 -7.76
N LEU A 30 2.66 7.94 -6.69
CA LEU A 30 1.38 7.62 -6.03
C LEU A 30 0.21 7.71 -7.03
N ASP A 31 0.17 8.73 -7.88
CA ASP A 31 -0.91 8.90 -8.85
C ASP A 31 -0.95 7.80 -9.92
N ALA A 32 0.20 7.30 -10.37
CA ALA A 32 0.25 6.14 -11.26
C ALA A 32 -0.29 4.87 -10.56
N GLY A 33 0.02 4.68 -9.28
CA GLY A 33 -0.55 3.61 -8.46
C GLY A 33 -2.07 3.74 -8.31
N VAL A 34 -2.55 4.96 -8.07
CA VAL A 34 -4.00 5.25 -7.94
C VAL A 34 -4.74 5.03 -9.25
N SER A 35 -4.14 5.39 -10.39
CA SER A 35 -4.72 5.13 -11.71
C SER A 35 -4.88 3.64 -11.96
N TRP A 36 -3.86 2.83 -11.61
CA TRP A 36 -3.95 1.38 -11.68
C TRP A 36 -5.07 0.84 -10.77
N PHE A 37 -5.10 1.26 -9.50
CA PHE A 37 -6.12 0.82 -8.54
C PHE A 37 -7.55 1.19 -8.96
N SER A 38 -7.73 2.41 -9.48
CA SER A 38 -9.05 2.91 -9.89
C SER A 38 -9.61 2.18 -11.12
N GLY A 39 -8.74 1.58 -11.95
CA GLY A 39 -9.15 0.75 -13.09
C GLY A 39 -9.63 -0.65 -12.71
N LEU A 40 -9.47 -1.07 -11.46
CA LEU A 40 -9.91 -2.37 -10.97
C LEU A 40 -11.42 -2.38 -10.69
N VAL A 41 -12.04 -3.56 -10.88
CA VAL A 41 -13.41 -3.79 -10.41
C VAL A 41 -13.48 -3.77 -8.88
N PRO A 42 -14.63 -3.44 -8.25
CA PRO A 42 -14.74 -3.24 -6.80
C PRO A 42 -14.19 -4.40 -5.95
N THR A 43 -14.48 -5.65 -6.33
CA THR A 43 -13.99 -6.83 -5.61
C THR A 43 -12.47 -6.93 -5.62
N LEU A 44 -11.80 -6.54 -6.72
CA LEU A 44 -10.35 -6.49 -6.79
C LEU A 44 -9.78 -5.33 -5.98
N GLN A 45 -10.48 -4.19 -5.91
CA GLN A 45 -10.08 -3.08 -5.03
C GLN A 45 -10.07 -3.50 -3.56
N GLU A 46 -11.10 -4.21 -3.11
CA GLU A 46 -11.18 -4.76 -1.75
C GLU A 46 -10.02 -5.72 -1.46
N MET A 47 -9.73 -6.62 -2.40
CA MET A 47 -8.59 -7.54 -2.28
C MET A 47 -7.25 -6.80 -2.17
N VAL A 48 -7.05 -5.74 -2.97
CA VAL A 48 -5.86 -4.90 -2.88
C VAL A 48 -5.79 -4.21 -1.52
N LEU A 49 -6.87 -3.58 -1.07
CA LEU A 49 -6.90 -2.90 0.23
C LEU A 49 -6.58 -3.86 1.38
N GLN A 50 -7.12 -5.09 1.33
CA GLN A 50 -6.83 -6.13 2.31
C GLN A 50 -5.35 -6.52 2.31
N GLU A 51 -4.75 -6.70 1.13
CA GLU A 51 -3.34 -7.06 0.98
C GLU A 51 -2.41 -5.92 1.45
N VAL A 52 -2.69 -4.67 1.05
CA VAL A 52 -1.89 -3.51 1.48
C VAL A 52 -2.01 -3.28 2.98
N ALA A 53 -3.19 -3.44 3.56
CA ALA A 53 -3.39 -3.37 5.01
C ALA A 53 -2.59 -4.46 5.74
N GLY A 54 -2.47 -5.66 5.16
CA GLY A 54 -1.60 -6.73 5.66
C GLY A 54 -0.12 -6.35 5.67
N HIS A 55 0.39 -5.79 4.56
CA HIS A 55 1.77 -5.28 4.50
C HIS A 55 2.04 -4.20 5.55
N ALA A 56 1.10 -3.26 5.67
CA ALA A 56 1.09 -2.19 6.65
C ALA A 56 1.19 -2.72 8.10
N MET A 57 0.39 -3.73 8.44
CA MET A 57 0.41 -4.39 9.75
C MET A 57 1.74 -5.11 10.01
N GLN A 58 2.26 -5.86 9.03
CA GLN A 58 3.54 -6.56 9.12
C GLN A 58 4.74 -5.62 9.21
N ALA A 59 4.62 -4.40 8.67
CA ALA A 59 5.64 -3.37 8.77
C ALA A 59 5.63 -2.65 10.13
N HIS A 60 4.65 -2.95 11.00
CA HIS A 60 4.48 -2.33 12.32
C HIS A 60 4.34 -0.79 12.20
N ILE A 61 3.36 -0.34 11.42
CA ILE A 61 2.97 1.08 11.35
C ILE A 61 2.64 1.59 12.76
N THR A 62 3.14 2.78 13.06
CA THR A 62 2.82 3.55 14.26
C THR A 62 1.84 4.68 13.93
N ALA A 63 1.18 5.27 14.94
CA ALA A 63 0.36 6.46 14.73
C ALA A 63 1.16 7.63 14.12
N ALA A 64 2.44 7.77 14.47
CA ALA A 64 3.34 8.76 13.90
C ALA A 64 3.58 8.52 12.38
N ASP A 65 3.80 7.27 11.98
CA ASP A 65 3.87 6.90 10.57
C ASP A 65 2.54 7.22 9.86
N GLY A 66 1.41 6.94 10.53
CA GLY A 66 0.06 7.28 10.07
C GLY A 66 -0.11 8.75 9.74
N HIS A 67 0.21 9.64 10.69
CA HIS A 67 0.14 11.10 10.49
C HIS A 67 1.05 11.58 9.35
N ALA A 68 2.30 11.08 9.31
CA ALA A 68 3.26 11.46 8.27
C ALA A 68 2.82 10.99 6.87
N GLY A 69 2.24 9.79 6.76
CA GLY A 69 1.73 9.26 5.51
C GLY A 69 0.46 9.97 5.04
N VAL A 70 -0.47 10.30 5.95
CA VAL A 70 -1.67 11.10 5.63
C VAL A 70 -1.28 12.44 5.03
N ALA A 71 -0.29 13.14 5.61
CA ALA A 71 0.21 14.41 5.07
C ALA A 71 0.75 14.32 3.63
N ARG A 72 1.23 13.14 3.21
CA ARG A 72 1.77 12.88 1.86
C ARG A 72 0.73 12.32 0.88
N SER A 73 -0.41 11.86 1.38
CA SER A 73 -1.42 11.14 0.59
C SER A 73 -2.27 12.04 -0.32
N GLY A 74 -2.35 13.34 -0.03
CA GLY A 74 -3.31 14.26 -0.65
C GLY A 74 -4.76 14.04 -0.21
N VAL A 75 -5.00 13.19 0.79
CA VAL A 75 -6.32 12.95 1.39
C VAL A 75 -6.48 13.84 2.62
N LYS A 76 -7.69 14.38 2.82
CA LYS A 76 -8.00 15.20 3.99
C LYS A 76 -7.79 14.40 5.28
N PRO A 77 -7.16 14.96 6.32
CA PRO A 77 -6.95 14.27 7.60
C PRO A 77 -8.24 13.79 8.28
N THR A 78 -9.38 14.41 7.97
CA THR A 78 -10.70 14.06 8.49
C THR A 78 -11.42 12.97 7.70
N ALA A 79 -10.87 12.50 6.57
CA ALA A 79 -11.46 11.39 5.84
C ALA A 79 -11.35 10.10 6.66
N ASN A 80 -12.36 9.22 6.56
CA ASN A 80 -12.41 7.96 7.30
C ASN A 80 -11.09 7.16 7.27
N PRO A 81 -10.46 6.91 6.10
CA PRO A 81 -9.20 6.16 6.08
C PRO A 81 -8.04 6.89 6.77
N SER A 82 -8.01 8.23 6.72
CA SER A 82 -6.98 9.02 7.41
C SER A 82 -7.13 8.94 8.92
N VAL A 83 -8.37 9.04 9.42
CA VAL A 83 -8.65 8.90 10.85
C VAL A 83 -8.30 7.49 11.33
N MET A 84 -8.69 6.45 10.60
CA MET A 84 -8.44 5.05 10.96
C MET A 84 -6.96 4.71 11.13
N ILE A 85 -6.10 5.14 10.21
CA ILE A 85 -4.67 4.81 10.26
C ILE A 85 -3.90 5.61 11.32
N CYS A 86 -4.42 6.78 11.73
CA CYS A 86 -3.80 7.62 12.76
C CYS A 86 -4.23 7.25 14.19
N MET A 87 -5.14 6.29 14.37
CA MET A 87 -5.50 5.79 15.70
C MET A 87 -4.34 5.03 16.36
N ASP A 88 -4.40 4.89 17.67
CA ASP A 88 -3.47 4.07 18.45
C ASP A 88 -4.24 2.99 19.25
N PRO A 89 -4.22 1.71 18.83
CA PRO A 89 -3.51 1.19 17.65
C PRO A 89 -4.22 1.54 16.31
N PRO A 90 -3.50 1.56 15.17
CA PRO A 90 -4.09 1.77 13.87
C PRO A 90 -5.17 0.74 13.52
N ARG A 91 -6.22 1.16 12.81
CA ARG A 91 -7.29 0.27 12.34
C ARG A 91 -7.10 -0.10 10.87
N TYR A 92 -7.30 -1.38 10.54
CA TYR A 92 -6.96 -1.97 9.23
C TYR A 92 -8.16 -2.39 8.36
N GLY A 93 -9.39 -2.10 8.79
CA GLY A 93 -10.63 -2.51 8.09
C GLY A 93 -10.96 -1.71 6.82
N PHE A 94 -9.97 -1.39 5.99
CA PHE A 94 -10.13 -0.50 4.82
C PHE A 94 -10.97 -1.13 3.71
N ALA A 95 -10.88 -2.43 3.50
CA ALA A 95 -11.67 -3.16 2.50
C ALA A 95 -13.17 -3.21 2.84
N GLY A 96 -13.56 -2.92 4.09
CA GLY A 96 -14.96 -2.84 4.52
C GLY A 96 -15.55 -1.44 4.47
N LEU A 97 -14.82 -0.45 3.96
CA LEU A 97 -15.34 0.90 3.77
C LEU A 97 -16.32 0.94 2.58
N PRO A 98 -17.19 1.96 2.50
CA PRO A 98 -17.95 2.24 1.27
C PRO A 98 -17.03 2.38 0.04
N SER A 99 -17.50 1.94 -1.12
CA SER A 99 -16.68 1.87 -2.34
C SER A 99 -16.16 3.23 -2.82
N ASP A 100 -16.88 4.32 -2.52
CA ASP A 100 -16.44 5.69 -2.80
C ASP A 100 -15.29 6.18 -1.90
N GLU A 101 -14.98 5.45 -0.83
CA GLU A 101 -13.81 5.69 0.04
C GLU A 101 -12.58 4.87 -0.40
N HIS A 102 -12.71 3.86 -1.26
CA HIS A 102 -11.63 2.94 -1.60
C HIS A 102 -10.39 3.64 -2.18
N VAL A 103 -10.58 4.60 -3.08
CA VAL A 103 -9.47 5.37 -3.66
C VAL A 103 -8.73 6.17 -2.58
N LYS A 104 -9.45 6.77 -1.63
CA LYS A 104 -8.85 7.50 -0.50
C LYS A 104 -8.11 6.53 0.43
N ALA A 105 -8.70 5.37 0.69
CA ALA A 105 -8.10 4.32 1.50
C ALA A 105 -6.78 3.82 0.90
N PHE A 106 -6.75 3.56 -0.41
CA PHE A 106 -5.53 3.17 -1.11
C PHE A 106 -4.45 4.25 -1.03
N ARG A 107 -4.79 5.52 -1.29
CA ARG A 107 -3.86 6.64 -1.19
C ARG A 107 -3.23 6.75 0.20
N VAL A 108 -4.04 6.67 1.24
CA VAL A 108 -3.59 6.74 2.64
C VAL A 108 -2.70 5.55 2.98
N LEU A 109 -3.18 4.32 2.75
CA LEU A 109 -2.46 3.09 3.10
C LEU A 109 -1.08 3.02 2.45
N VAL A 110 -0.98 3.29 1.14
CA VAL A 110 0.29 3.22 0.42
C VAL A 110 1.24 4.33 0.88
N SER A 111 0.73 5.54 1.15
CA SER A 111 1.56 6.64 1.64
C SER A 111 2.11 6.38 3.04
N VAL A 112 1.30 5.82 3.94
CA VAL A 112 1.74 5.43 5.28
C VAL A 112 2.72 4.27 5.20
N PHE A 113 2.43 3.26 4.39
CA PHE A 113 3.35 2.15 4.15
C PHE A 113 4.70 2.66 3.64
N ALA A 114 4.73 3.62 2.71
CA ALA A 114 5.98 4.22 2.21
C ALA A 114 6.82 4.88 3.32
N VAL A 115 6.18 5.56 4.29
CA VAL A 115 6.86 6.15 5.45
C VAL A 115 7.46 5.05 6.33
N THR A 116 6.65 4.07 6.73
CA THR A 116 7.10 2.97 7.60
C THR A 116 8.17 2.11 6.93
N ASP A 117 8.05 1.86 5.63
CA ASP A 117 9.01 1.10 4.85
C ASP A 117 10.35 1.84 4.76
N THR A 118 10.32 3.16 4.58
CA THR A 118 11.53 4.01 4.65
C THR A 118 12.18 3.93 6.03
N ARG A 119 11.40 4.14 7.10
CA ARG A 119 11.89 4.01 8.49
C ARG A 119 12.56 2.64 8.69
N ARG A 120 11.88 1.56 8.32
CA ARG A 120 12.40 0.19 8.47
C ARG A 120 13.70 -0.02 7.70
N ARG A 121 13.80 0.51 6.48
CA ARG A 121 15.03 0.44 5.68
C ARG A 121 16.19 1.14 6.38
N GLU A 122 15.94 2.31 6.96
CA GLU A 122 16.94 3.14 7.64
C GLU A 122 17.34 2.61 9.02
N THR A 123 16.40 2.04 9.79
CA THR A 123 16.65 1.63 11.18
C THR A 123 16.96 0.16 11.35
N ASN A 124 16.30 -0.73 10.59
CA ASN A 124 16.40 -2.18 10.77
C ASN A 124 17.27 -2.83 9.69
N CYS A 125 17.05 -2.46 8.43
CA CYS A 125 17.75 -3.08 7.32
C CYS A 125 19.17 -2.54 7.13
N LYS A 126 19.34 -1.21 7.20
CA LYS A 126 20.63 -0.51 7.05
C LYS A 126 21.44 -0.97 5.83
N GLY A 127 20.78 -1.19 4.70
CA GLY A 127 21.41 -1.65 3.46
C GLY A 127 21.79 -3.15 3.42
N ALA A 128 21.54 -3.90 4.49
CA ALA A 128 21.84 -5.34 4.56
C ALA A 128 20.63 -6.24 4.25
N CYS A 129 19.51 -5.68 3.78
CA CYS A 129 18.31 -6.45 3.51
C CYS A 129 18.48 -7.34 2.27
N ARG A 130 18.10 -8.62 2.39
CA ARG A 130 18.08 -9.58 1.28
C ARG A 130 16.70 -9.85 0.71
N HIS A 131 15.66 -9.16 1.20
CA HIS A 131 14.31 -9.34 0.69
C HIS A 131 14.19 -8.75 -0.71
N ALA A 132 13.55 -9.49 -1.62
CA ALA A 132 13.38 -9.07 -3.01
C ALA A 132 12.62 -7.74 -3.14
N TRP A 133 11.65 -7.49 -2.26
CA TRP A 133 10.87 -6.25 -2.27
C TRP A 133 11.64 -5.02 -1.79
N HIS A 134 12.81 -5.17 -1.15
CA HIS A 134 13.72 -4.06 -0.80
C HIS A 134 14.90 -3.93 -1.77
N ASN A 135 15.05 -4.87 -2.69
CA ASN A 135 16.10 -4.89 -3.71
C ASN A 135 15.46 -4.88 -5.09
N LEU A 136 14.53 -3.95 -5.30
CA LEU A 136 13.95 -3.73 -6.61
C LEU A 136 15.07 -3.25 -7.54
N THR A 137 15.40 -4.05 -8.54
CA THR A 137 16.21 -3.58 -9.66
C THR A 137 15.33 -2.67 -10.48
N ALA A 138 15.81 -1.47 -10.85
CA ALA A 138 15.21 -0.74 -11.96
C ALA A 138 15.09 -1.75 -13.11
N ALA A 139 13.88 -1.97 -13.63
CA ALA A 139 13.72 -2.87 -14.75
C ALA A 139 14.66 -2.37 -15.84
N THR A 140 15.69 -3.15 -16.15
CA THR A 140 16.50 -2.92 -17.34
C THR A 140 15.49 -2.88 -18.47
N GLU A 141 15.38 -1.72 -19.14
CA GLU A 141 14.67 -1.63 -20.41
C GLU A 141 15.19 -2.78 -21.27
N GLN A 142 14.36 -3.79 -21.50
CA GLN A 142 14.68 -4.80 -22.50
C GLN A 142 14.49 -4.12 -23.86
N PRO A 143 15.49 -4.22 -24.76
CA PRO A 143 15.47 -3.57 -26.07
C PRO A 143 14.33 -4.04 -26.96
#